data_AF-A0A7V9LWK6-F1
#
_entry.id   AF-A0A7V9LWK6-F1
#
_cell.length_a   1.000
_cell.length_b   1.000
_cell.length_c   1.000
_cell.angle_alpha   90.00
_cell.angle_beta   90.00
_cell.angle_gamma   90.00
#
_symmetry.space_group_name_H-M   'P 1'
#
loop_
_entity.id
_entity.type
_entity.pdbx_description
1 polymer ?
#
loop_
_entity_poly.entity_id
_entity_poly.type
_entity_poly.pdbx_seq_one_letter_code
_entity_poly.pdbx_strand_id
1 'polypeptide(L)'
;MPVAAAVPPVPVTGPPVPVTGPPVQSLGRATRTMALATTVSRLTGFARTVVLVAAIGLGIVGDAYNTANTLPNIVYELLLGGVLTSVIVPLLVHARVRDADDGLAYT
;
A
#
# COMPACT_ATOMS: atom_id res chain seq x y z
N MET A 1 -16.26 -2.69 -38.63
CA MET A 1 -16.20 -1.97 -37.34
C MET A 1 -17.01 -2.76 -36.32
N PRO A 2 -16.41 -3.57 -35.43
CA PRO A 2 -17.18 -4.26 -34.40
C PRO A 2 -17.61 -3.26 -33.32
N VAL A 3 -18.92 -3.27 -33.04
CA VAL A 3 -19.61 -2.45 -32.04
C VAL A 3 -19.12 -2.85 -30.65
N ALA A 4 -18.66 -1.86 -29.87
CA ALA A 4 -18.41 -2.00 -28.44
C ALA A 4 -19.74 -2.34 -27.75
N ALA A 5 -19.90 -3.58 -27.31
CA ALA A 5 -21.01 -3.98 -26.46
C ALA A 5 -20.90 -3.20 -25.14
N ALA A 6 -21.81 -2.24 -24.96
CA ALA A 6 -21.96 -1.51 -23.72
C ALA A 6 -22.28 -2.50 -22.59
N VAL A 7 -21.40 -2.57 -21.59
CA VAL A 7 -21.68 -3.29 -20.35
C VAL A 7 -22.89 -2.63 -19.69
N PRO A 8 -24.00 -3.36 -19.45
CA PRO A 8 -25.16 -2.77 -18.80
C PRO A 8 -24.80 -2.37 -17.35
N PRO A 9 -25.31 -1.24 -16.83
CA PRO A 9 -25.07 -0.84 -15.45
C PRO A 9 -25.69 -1.89 -14.51
N VAL A 10 -24.85 -2.50 -13.67
CA VAL A 10 -25.31 -3.43 -12.62
C VAL A 10 -26.11 -2.62 -11.59
N PRO A 11 -27.38 -2.96 -11.32
CA PRO A 11 -28.17 -2.30 -10.29
C PRO A 11 -27.56 -2.63 -8.92
N VAL A 12 -26.99 -1.65 -8.26
CA VAL A 12 -26.56 -1.76 -6.85
C VAL A 12 -27.79 -1.60 -5.95
N THR A 13 -28.64 -2.62 -5.89
CA THR A 13 -29.91 -2.64 -5.12
C THR A 13 -29.80 -3.27 -3.73
N GLY A 14 -28.60 -3.35 -3.15
CA GLY A 14 -28.42 -3.75 -1.75
C GLY A 14 -28.77 -2.60 -0.78
N PRO A 15 -29.38 -2.88 0.39
CA PRO A 15 -29.50 -1.87 1.43
C PRO A 15 -28.10 -1.40 1.86
N PRO A 16 -27.89 -0.09 2.10
CA PRO A 16 -26.60 0.42 2.56
C PRO A 16 -26.20 -0.27 3.85
N VAL A 17 -25.08 -1.02 3.80
CA VAL A 17 -24.52 -1.70 4.97
C VAL A 17 -24.02 -0.63 5.95
N PRO A 18 -24.51 -0.58 7.20
CA PRO A 18 -24.06 0.41 8.18
C PRO A 18 -22.60 0.13 8.56
N VAL A 19 -21.67 0.95 8.09
CA VAL A 19 -20.27 0.91 8.54
C VAL A 19 -20.21 1.59 9.91
N THR A 20 -20.36 0.81 10.97
CA THR A 20 -20.23 1.33 12.34
C THR A 20 -18.74 1.51 12.64
N GLY A 21 -18.23 2.72 12.43
CA GLY A 21 -16.88 3.09 12.81
C GLY A 21 -16.70 3.07 14.34
N PRO A 22 -15.48 2.78 14.85
CA PRO A 22 -15.22 2.78 16.29
C PRO A 22 -15.57 4.16 16.90
N PRO A 23 -16.07 4.20 18.15
CA PRO A 23 -16.50 5.44 18.79
C PRO A 23 -15.37 6.48 18.82
N VAL A 24 -15.67 7.72 18.44
CA VAL A 24 -14.70 8.85 18.29
C VAL A 24 -13.76 9.08 19.50
N GLN A 25 -14.13 8.59 20.68
CA GLN A 25 -13.33 8.64 21.90
C GLN A 25 -12.11 7.68 21.86
N SER A 26 -12.21 6.54 21.16
CA SER A 26 -11.09 5.61 20.98
C SER A 26 -10.15 6.03 19.85
N LEU A 27 -10.65 6.79 18.87
CA LEU A 27 -9.84 7.28 17.74
C LEU A 27 -8.80 8.30 18.21
N GLY A 28 -9.18 9.26 19.05
CA GLY A 28 -8.24 10.25 19.60
C GLY A 28 -7.11 9.63 20.45
N ARG A 29 -7.39 8.54 21.18
CA ARG A 29 -6.35 7.79 21.93
C ARG A 29 -5.49 6.92 21.01
N ALA A 30 -6.09 6.24 20.03
CA ALA A 30 -5.38 5.37 19.09
C ALA A 30 -4.48 6.16 18.12
N THR A 31 -4.91 7.34 17.67
CA THR A 31 -4.09 8.20 16.81
C THR A 31 -2.91 8.80 17.58
N ARG A 32 -3.06 9.10 18.88
CA ARG A 32 -1.95 9.61 19.71
C ARG A 32 -0.80 8.62 19.84
N THR A 33 -1.09 7.33 20.05
CA THR A 33 -0.04 6.31 20.15
C THR A 33 0.65 6.09 18.80
N MET A 34 -0.10 6.07 17.69
CA MET A 34 0.49 6.01 16.34
C MET A 34 1.32 7.24 15.98
N ALA A 35 0.85 8.44 16.35
CA ALA A 35 1.59 9.68 16.10
C ALA A 35 2.90 9.74 16.89
N LEU A 36 2.87 9.35 18.18
CA LEU A 36 4.06 9.25 19.00
C LEU A 36 5.04 8.21 18.45
N ALA A 37 4.55 7.03 18.09
CA ALA A 37 5.38 5.99 17.48
C ALA A 37 6.03 6.48 16.18
N THR A 38 5.29 7.17 15.33
CA THR A 38 5.81 7.74 14.07
C THR A 38 6.88 8.80 14.33
N THR A 39 6.64 9.73 15.27
CA THR A 39 7.60 10.77 15.61
C THR A 39 8.88 10.19 16.18
N VAL A 40 8.78 9.19 17.07
CA VAL A 40 9.95 8.49 17.63
C VAL A 40 10.73 7.80 16.50
N SER A 41 10.08 7.05 15.61
CA SER A 41 10.75 6.41 14.47
C SER A 41 11.44 7.42 13.55
N ARG A 42 10.80 8.57 13.30
CA ARG A 42 11.40 9.65 12.49
C ARG A 42 12.60 10.29 13.18
N LEU A 43 12.52 10.54 14.49
CA LEU A 43 13.62 11.12 15.26
C LEU A 43 14.83 10.19 15.33
N THR A 44 14.59 8.89 15.55
CA THR A 44 15.65 7.87 15.49
C THR A 44 16.26 7.77 14.08
N GLY A 45 15.43 7.84 13.04
CA GLY A 45 15.90 7.89 11.64
C GLY A 45 16.73 9.13 11.34
N PHE A 46 16.35 10.28 11.88
CA PHE A 46 17.10 11.53 11.77
C PHE A 46 18.46 11.45 12.50
N ALA A 47 18.48 10.88 13.70
CA ALA A 47 19.73 10.65 14.43
C ALA A 47 20.68 9.76 13.61
N ARG A 48 20.17 8.69 12.98
CA ARG A 48 20.95 7.85 12.08
C ARG A 48 21.58 8.66 10.94
N THR A 49 20.83 9.55 10.28
CA THR A 49 21.40 10.38 9.20
C THR A 49 22.45 11.35 9.72
N VAL A 50 22.26 11.98 10.89
CA VAL A 50 23.28 12.84 11.51
C VAL A 50 24.56 12.06 11.82
N VAL A 51 24.43 10.84 12.36
CA VAL A 51 25.59 9.97 12.63
C VAL A 51 26.32 9.58 11.34
N LEU A 52 25.58 9.21 10.29
CA LEU A 52 26.19 8.89 8.99
C LEU A 52 26.92 10.09 8.40
N VAL A 53 26.32 11.27 8.47
CA VAL A 53 26.96 12.52 8.04
C VAL A 53 28.21 12.82 8.87
N ALA A 54 28.17 12.61 10.18
CA ALA A 54 29.34 12.81 11.05
C ALA A 54 30.46 11.79 10.78
N ALA A 55 30.12 10.54 10.46
CA ALA A 55 31.08 9.46 10.24
C ALA A 55 31.69 9.46 8.82
N ILE A 56 30.90 9.79 7.79
CA ILE A 56 31.27 9.65 6.37
C ILE A 56 31.37 11.02 5.66
N GLY A 57 30.74 12.06 6.19
CA GLY A 57 30.76 13.42 5.63
C GLY A 57 29.65 13.71 4.61
N LEU A 58 29.45 14.99 4.29
CA LEU A 58 28.44 15.50 3.33
C LEU A 58 28.87 15.37 1.85
N GLY A 59 29.87 14.53 1.55
CA GLY A 59 30.46 14.40 0.21
C GLY A 59 29.88 13.25 -0.63
N ILE A 60 30.56 12.94 -1.75
CA ILE A 60 30.18 11.91 -2.74
C ILE A 60 29.91 10.53 -2.09
N VAL A 61 30.62 10.20 -1.00
CA VAL A 61 30.47 8.92 -0.29
C VAL A 61 29.12 8.81 0.43
N GLY A 62 28.59 9.92 0.97
CA GLY A 62 27.27 9.95 1.61
C GLY A 62 26.13 9.78 0.61
N ASP A 63 26.27 10.37 -0.59
CA ASP A 63 25.29 10.25 -1.67
C ASP A 63 25.27 8.84 -2.27
N ALA A 64 26.46 8.25 -2.50
CA ALA A 64 26.59 6.87 -2.93
C ALA A 64 26.01 5.88 -1.91
N TYR A 65 26.26 6.09 -0.61
CA TYR A 65 25.67 5.27 0.46
C TYR A 65 24.14 5.38 0.46
N ASN A 66 23.58 6.59 0.37
CA ASN A 66 22.11 6.75 0.32
C ASN A 66 21.51 6.06 -0.90
N THR A 67 22.10 6.26 -2.09
CA THR A 67 21.64 5.64 -3.34
C THR A 67 21.67 4.12 -3.27
N ALA A 68 22.74 3.54 -2.71
CA ALA A 68 22.84 2.09 -2.53
C ALA A 68 21.74 1.52 -1.62
N ASN A 69 21.26 2.29 -0.65
CA ASN A 69 20.21 1.85 0.28
C ASN A 69 18.79 2.08 -0.25
N THR A 70 18.58 3.07 -1.13
CA THR A 70 17.25 3.36 -1.70
C THR A 70 16.94 2.51 -2.93
N LEU A 71 17.96 2.13 -3.69
CA LEU A 71 17.80 1.32 -4.91
C LEU A 71 17.02 0.02 -4.68
N PRO A 72 17.30 -0.78 -3.62
CA PRO A 72 16.51 -1.97 -3.34
C PRO A 72 15.04 -1.64 -3.08
N ASN A 73 14.75 -0.58 -2.31
CA ASN A 73 13.38 -0.18 -2.00
C ASN A 73 12.62 0.23 -3.27
N ILE A 74 13.26 1.00 -4.15
CA ILE A 74 12.67 1.39 -5.45
C ILE A 74 12.38 0.14 -6.28
N VAL A 75 13.32 -0.79 -6.37
CA VAL A 75 13.11 -2.06 -7.09
C VAL A 75 11.94 -2.83 -6.49
N TYR A 76 11.87 -2.96 -5.16
CA TYR A 76 10.75 -3.64 -4.51
C TYR A 76 9.41 -2.94 -4.74
N GLU A 77 9.35 -1.62 -4.67
CA GLU A 77 8.12 -0.86 -4.93
C GLU A 77 7.68 -0.98 -6.39
N LEU A 78 8.61 -0.91 -7.34
CA LEU A 78 8.30 -1.10 -8.76
C LEU A 78 7.85 -2.54 -9.04
N LEU A 79 8.48 -3.52 -8.42
CA LEU A 79 8.10 -4.92 -8.57
C LEU A 79 6.76 -5.21 -7.90
N LEU A 80 6.62 -5.02 -6.59
CA LEU A 80 5.38 -5.34 -5.84
C LEU A 80 4.24 -4.37 -6.16
N GLY A 81 4.51 -3.06 -6.14
CA GLY A 81 3.51 -2.02 -6.35
C GLY A 81 3.17 -1.79 -7.82
N GLY A 82 4.17 -1.81 -8.70
CA GLY A 82 3.97 -1.56 -10.14
C GLY A 82 3.59 -2.82 -10.90
N VAL A 83 4.55 -3.72 -11.10
CA VAL A 83 4.40 -4.86 -12.02
C VAL A 83 3.48 -5.93 -11.45
N LEU A 84 3.72 -6.32 -10.20
CA LEU A 84 3.00 -7.42 -9.56
C LEU A 84 1.53 -7.03 -9.34
N THR A 85 1.25 -5.87 -8.77
CA THR A 85 -0.15 -5.43 -8.56
C THR A 85 -0.89 -5.20 -9.88
N SER A 86 -0.26 -4.62 -10.92
CA SER A 86 -0.92 -4.37 -12.21
C SER A 86 -1.28 -5.64 -12.98
N VAL A 87 -0.59 -6.75 -12.74
CA VAL A 87 -0.89 -8.04 -13.39
C VAL A 87 -1.69 -8.94 -12.46
N ILE A 88 -1.26 -9.11 -11.21
CA ILE A 88 -1.91 -10.01 -10.26
C ILE A 88 -3.34 -9.56 -9.95
N VAL A 89 -3.61 -8.27 -9.72
CA VAL A 89 -4.98 -7.84 -9.39
C VAL A 89 -5.96 -8.13 -10.52
N PRO A 90 -5.69 -7.77 -11.80
CA PRO A 90 -6.55 -8.16 -12.91
C PRO A 90 -6.67 -9.68 -13.07
N LEU A 91 -5.60 -10.45 -12.88
CA LEU A 91 -5.65 -11.92 -12.94
C LEU A 91 -6.55 -12.51 -11.86
N LEU A 92 -6.46 -12.00 -10.63
CA LEU A 92 -7.33 -12.42 -9.51
C LEU A 92 -8.79 -12.05 -9.79
N VAL A 93 -9.06 -10.85 -10.31
CA VAL A 93 -10.42 -10.42 -10.68
C VAL A 93 -10.96 -11.29 -11.81
N HIS A 94 -10.16 -11.57 -12.84
CA HIS A 94 -10.56 -12.43 -13.96
C HIS A 94 -10.85 -13.87 -13.52
N ALA A 95 -10.04 -14.42 -12.63
CA ALA A 95 -10.28 -15.73 -12.03
C ALA A 95 -11.59 -15.74 -11.23
N ARG A 96 -11.86 -14.69 -10.44
CA ARG A 96 -13.13 -14.57 -9.69
C ARG A 96 -14.36 -14.44 -10.57
N VAL A 97 -14.27 -13.77 -11.71
CA VAL A 97 -15.39 -13.67 -12.68
C VAL A 97 -15.65 -15.01 -13.37
N ARG A 98 -14.61 -15.82 -13.60
CA ARG A 98 -14.75 -17.15 -14.20
C ARG A 98 -15.28 -18.20 -13.22
N ASP A 99 -14.94 -18.09 -11.93
CA ASP A 99 -15.54 -18.87 -10.85
C ASP A 99 -16.76 -18.14 -10.27
N ALA A 100 -17.78 -17.92 -11.11
CA ALA A 100 -19.03 -17.24 -10.76
C ALA A 100 -19.85 -17.94 -9.64
N ASP A 101 -19.41 -19.12 -9.22
CA ASP A 101 -20.11 -19.97 -8.26
C ASP A 101 -19.72 -19.65 -6.80
N ASP A 102 -18.86 -18.64 -6.56
CA ASP A 102 -18.41 -18.17 -5.24
C ASP A 102 -17.84 -19.26 -4.31
N GLY A 103 -17.49 -20.43 -4.86
CA GLY A 103 -17.03 -21.61 -4.11
C GLY A 103 -18.15 -22.51 -3.57
N LEU A 104 -19.41 -22.27 -3.96
CA LEU A 104 -20.58 -23.04 -3.51
C LEU A 104 -20.64 -24.47 -4.07
N ALA A 105 -19.81 -24.79 -5.07
CA ALA A 105 -19.71 -26.14 -5.64
C ALA A 105 -18.81 -27.11 -4.84
N TYR A 106 -18.13 -26.64 -3.79
CA TYR A 106 -17.19 -27.46 -2.98
C TYR A 106 -17.55 -27.58 -1.49
N THR A 107 -18.77 -27.19 -1.09
CA THR A 107 -19.37 -27.48 0.24
C THR A 107 -20.54 -28.44 0.09
#